data_AF-A0AAV7DNY1-F1
#
_entry.id   AF-A0AAV7DNY1-F1
#
_cell.length_a   1.000
_cell.length_b   1.000
_cell.length_c   1.000
_cell.angle_alpha   90.00
_cell.angle_beta   90.00
_cell.angle_gamma   90.00
#
_symmetry.space_group_name_H-M   'P 1'
#
loop_
_entity.id
_entity.type
_entity.pdbx_description
1 polymer ?
#
loop_
_entity_poly.entity_id
_entity_poly.type
_entity_poly.pdbx_seq_one_letter_code
_entity_poly.pdbx_strand_id
1 'polypeptide(L)'
;MAQKVSCDDTNPSVRNRLITHMKYHLHKEKENIAQNGKPLSNLYQYSLGILAMCINEKFVDRHVVHKLVLAEEQNQFGHGESISVDTEAMAGMALLCVKRFNNYPRELVSHIKKSVKSIKDKIVASQNTEGELGNLYSTPLAVQFLSALGSRKDKDTCSKAIASLIDGMKEGQFSNPMMMSQLMPVLFHKSYLDVANVDCESIINNPLLIPSVPTLHDIVVGEEFIHVRLVVEGQNFNEMIEVPSRSSLLDILKTAQKQKSKFSFETKNTLYGPYLTTVNNVGGYWQLLKEPNISLLQGISDYRPEDGETIILRLGSF
;
A
#
# COMPACT_ATOMS: atom_id res chain seq x y z
N MET A 1 -5.21 -6.48 -13.33
CA MET A 1 -6.19 -6.61 -12.23
C MET A 1 -7.50 -5.95 -12.59
N ALA A 2 -7.56 -4.62 -12.70
CA ALA A 2 -8.79 -3.89 -13.07
C ALA A 2 -9.52 -4.46 -14.30
N GLN A 3 -8.79 -4.74 -15.38
CA GLN A 3 -9.34 -5.35 -16.60
C GLN A 3 -10.06 -6.70 -16.38
N LYS A 4 -9.59 -7.52 -15.44
CA LYS A 4 -10.25 -8.81 -15.13
C LYS A 4 -11.57 -8.61 -14.39
N VAL A 5 -11.69 -7.53 -13.62
CA VAL A 5 -12.87 -7.21 -12.81
C VAL A 5 -13.87 -6.34 -13.58
N SER A 6 -13.43 -5.60 -14.60
CA SER A 6 -14.31 -4.75 -15.42
C SER A 6 -15.25 -5.53 -16.32
N CYS A 7 -15.07 -6.85 -16.43
CA CYS A 7 -15.85 -7.71 -17.35
C CYS A 7 -15.84 -7.19 -18.80
N ASP A 8 -14.80 -6.44 -19.14
CA ASP A 8 -14.62 -5.83 -20.46
C ASP A 8 -13.73 -6.73 -21.29
N ASP A 9 -14.22 -7.11 -22.47
CA ASP A 9 -13.51 -7.91 -23.45
C ASP A 9 -12.48 -7.05 -24.20
N THR A 10 -11.45 -6.63 -23.48
CA THR A 10 -10.36 -5.89 -24.09
C THR A 10 -9.74 -6.71 -25.21
N ASN A 11 -9.52 -6.04 -26.34
CA ASN A 11 -8.90 -6.59 -27.54
C ASN A 11 -7.71 -7.51 -27.18
N PRO A 12 -7.72 -8.80 -27.60
CA PRO A 12 -6.67 -9.76 -27.29
C PRO A 12 -5.25 -9.29 -27.63
N SER A 13 -5.09 -8.48 -28.68
CA SER A 13 -3.79 -7.92 -29.08
C SER A 13 -3.22 -6.95 -28.03
N VAL A 14 -4.06 -6.05 -27.50
CA VAL A 14 -3.69 -5.11 -26.44
C VAL A 14 -3.33 -5.86 -25.17
N ARG A 15 -4.15 -6.85 -24.80
CA ARG A 15 -3.91 -7.72 -23.65
C ARG A 15 -2.55 -8.42 -23.75
N ASN A 16 -2.24 -9.01 -24.90
CA ASN A 16 -0.96 -9.69 -25.13
C ASN A 16 0.22 -8.72 -25.04
N ARG A 17 0.10 -7.50 -25.58
CA ARG A 17 1.12 -6.46 -25.45
C ARG A 17 1.40 -6.08 -23.99
N LEU A 18 0.34 -5.90 -23.19
CA LEU A 18 0.46 -5.58 -21.77
C LEU A 18 1.13 -6.71 -20.98
N ILE A 19 0.77 -7.97 -21.27
CA ILE A 19 1.43 -9.13 -20.67
C ILE A 19 2.92 -9.19 -21.04
N THR A 20 3.28 -8.92 -22.30
CA THR A 20 4.68 -8.87 -22.74
C THR A 20 5.46 -7.75 -22.03
N HIS A 21 4.86 -6.56 -21.89
CA HIS A 21 5.47 -5.48 -21.12
C HIS A 21 5.66 -5.86 -19.65
N MET A 22 4.67 -6.48 -19.01
CA MET A 22 4.77 -6.93 -17.63
C MET A 22 5.90 -7.96 -17.43
N LYS A 23 6.02 -8.93 -18.35
CA LYS A 23 7.16 -9.86 -18.34
C LYS A 23 8.48 -9.14 -18.45
N TYR A 24 8.61 -8.20 -19.38
CA TYR A 24 9.82 -7.41 -19.55
C TYR A 24 10.20 -6.63 -18.29
N HIS A 25 9.23 -5.97 -17.64
CA HIS A 25 9.48 -5.23 -16.39
C HIS A 25 9.91 -6.16 -15.26
N LEU A 26 9.24 -7.30 -15.06
CA LEU A 26 9.66 -8.30 -14.06
C LEU A 26 11.08 -8.84 -14.31
N HIS A 27 11.47 -9.01 -15.57
CA HIS A 27 12.83 -9.42 -15.92
C HIS A 27 13.87 -8.33 -15.60
N LYS A 28 13.56 -7.06 -15.88
CA LYS A 28 14.43 -5.92 -15.49
C LYS A 28 14.59 -5.80 -13.98
N GLU A 29 13.51 -5.96 -13.24
CA GLU A 29 13.52 -5.97 -11.77
C GLU A 29 14.42 -7.11 -11.25
N LYS A 30 14.23 -8.34 -11.76
CA LYS A 30 15.07 -9.50 -11.44
C LYS A 30 16.55 -9.24 -11.71
N GLU A 31 16.89 -8.62 -12.84
CA GLU A 31 18.26 -8.28 -13.22
C GLU A 31 18.87 -7.25 -12.26
N ASN A 32 18.11 -6.21 -11.91
CA ASN A 32 18.57 -5.22 -10.95
C ASN A 32 18.75 -5.81 -9.55
N ILE A 33 17.86 -6.71 -9.10
CA ILE A 33 18.04 -7.45 -7.85
C ILE A 33 19.34 -8.28 -7.88
N ALA A 34 19.66 -8.91 -9.02
CA ALA A 34 20.87 -9.70 -9.16
C ALA A 34 22.15 -8.86 -9.15
N GLN A 35 22.11 -7.64 -9.71
CA GLN A 35 23.26 -6.75 -9.82
C GLN A 35 23.47 -5.87 -8.57
N ASN A 36 22.38 -5.32 -8.03
CA ASN A 36 22.39 -4.24 -7.05
C ASN A 36 21.75 -4.65 -5.71
N GLY A 37 21.30 -5.90 -5.56
CA GLY A 37 20.67 -6.41 -4.34
C GLY A 37 19.26 -5.87 -4.07
N LYS A 38 18.71 -5.00 -4.93
CA LYS A 38 17.37 -4.41 -4.78
C LYS A 38 16.64 -4.27 -6.12
N PRO A 39 15.29 -4.28 -6.13
CA PRO A 39 14.52 -3.94 -7.32
C PRO A 39 14.73 -2.48 -7.76
N LEU A 40 14.39 -2.18 -9.01
CA LEU A 40 14.28 -0.82 -9.55
C LEU A 40 13.12 -0.05 -8.88
N SER A 41 12.06 -0.77 -8.52
CA SER A 41 10.93 -0.24 -7.74
C SER A 41 11.04 -0.65 -6.27
N ASN A 42 10.24 -1.61 -5.83
CA ASN A 42 10.24 -2.21 -4.50
C ASN A 42 9.67 -3.64 -4.56
N LEU A 43 9.88 -4.42 -3.50
CA LEU A 43 9.42 -5.81 -3.46
C LEU A 43 7.90 -5.95 -3.44
N TYR A 44 7.17 -4.90 -3.00
CA TYR A 44 5.72 -4.84 -3.12
C TYR A 44 5.27 -4.83 -4.59
N GLN A 45 5.83 -3.95 -5.43
CA GLN A 45 5.51 -3.86 -6.86
C GLN A 45 5.98 -5.09 -7.62
N TYR A 46 7.14 -5.64 -7.26
CA TYR A 46 7.62 -6.90 -7.81
C TYR A 46 6.62 -8.05 -7.54
N SER A 47 6.16 -8.16 -6.29
CA SER A 47 5.13 -9.12 -5.88
C SER A 47 3.80 -8.89 -6.59
N LEU A 48 3.36 -7.63 -6.70
CA LEU A 48 2.15 -7.25 -7.40
C LEU A 48 2.19 -7.63 -8.89
N GLY A 49 3.34 -7.47 -9.55
CA GLY A 49 3.55 -7.89 -10.93
C GLY A 49 3.45 -9.41 -11.10
N ILE A 50 4.05 -10.19 -10.20
CA ILE A 50 3.95 -11.66 -10.18
C ILE A 50 2.49 -12.08 -9.97
N LEU A 51 1.80 -11.49 -8.99
CA LEU A 51 0.39 -11.76 -8.72
C LEU A 51 -0.49 -11.42 -9.94
N ALA A 52 -0.29 -10.25 -10.56
CA ALA A 52 -1.02 -9.80 -11.73
C ALA A 52 -0.84 -10.75 -12.93
N MET A 53 0.36 -11.27 -13.15
CA MET A 53 0.61 -12.31 -14.17
C MET A 53 -0.13 -13.60 -13.84
N CYS A 54 -0.04 -14.06 -12.60
CA CYS A 54 -0.63 -15.31 -12.17
C CYS A 54 -2.17 -15.33 -12.27
N ILE A 55 -2.86 -14.29 -11.80
CA ILE A 55 -4.35 -14.20 -11.90
C ILE A 55 -4.84 -14.08 -13.36
N ASN A 56 -3.95 -13.74 -14.29
CA ASN A 56 -4.23 -13.76 -15.74
C ASN A 56 -3.82 -15.09 -16.39
N GLU A 57 -3.56 -16.11 -15.59
CA GLU A 57 -3.15 -17.45 -16.02
C GLU A 57 -1.88 -17.42 -16.87
N LYS A 58 -1.03 -16.41 -16.66
CA LYS A 58 0.25 -16.29 -17.35
C LYS A 58 1.35 -16.83 -16.45
N PHE A 59 2.01 -17.86 -16.96
CA PHE A 59 3.18 -18.44 -16.30
C PHE A 59 4.27 -17.36 -16.10
N VAL A 60 4.85 -17.35 -14.91
CA VAL A 60 5.92 -16.44 -14.51
C VAL A 60 7.23 -17.22 -14.55
N ASP A 61 8.30 -16.61 -15.07
CA ASP A 61 9.61 -17.27 -15.12
C ASP A 61 10.06 -17.73 -13.73
N ARG A 62 10.63 -18.94 -13.64
CA ARG A 62 11.02 -19.54 -12.36
C ARG A 62 12.04 -18.69 -11.61
N HIS A 63 12.95 -18.00 -12.31
CA HIS A 63 13.97 -17.18 -11.67
C HIS A 63 13.38 -15.89 -11.13
N VAL A 64 12.34 -15.36 -11.78
CA VAL A 64 11.55 -14.23 -11.25
C VAL A 64 10.90 -14.63 -9.92
N VAL A 65 10.20 -15.77 -9.88
CA VAL A 65 9.59 -16.28 -8.63
C VAL A 65 10.64 -16.58 -7.56
N HIS A 66 11.75 -17.20 -7.96
CA HIS A 66 12.84 -17.54 -7.04
C HIS A 66 13.45 -16.30 -6.36
N LYS A 67 13.54 -15.14 -7.05
CA LYS A 67 13.99 -13.90 -6.41
C LYS A 67 13.05 -13.42 -5.30
N LEU A 68 11.74 -13.60 -5.46
CA LEU A 68 10.79 -13.24 -4.40
C LEU A 68 10.91 -14.18 -3.20
N VAL A 69 11.08 -15.48 -3.46
CA VAL A 69 11.32 -16.49 -2.42
C VAL A 69 12.60 -16.19 -1.64
N LEU A 70 13.71 -15.90 -2.34
CA LEU A 70 14.98 -15.54 -1.69
C LEU A 70 14.85 -14.26 -0.85
N ALA A 71 14.11 -13.27 -1.34
CA ALA A 71 13.87 -12.04 -0.59
C ALA A 71 13.14 -12.32 0.74
N GLU A 72 12.17 -13.24 0.75
CA GLU A 72 11.52 -13.68 1.98
C GLU A 72 12.48 -14.42 2.92
N GLU A 73 13.25 -15.38 2.39
CA GLU A 73 14.22 -16.17 3.18
C GLU A 73 15.33 -15.31 3.79
N GLN A 74 15.62 -14.16 3.18
CA GLN A 74 16.62 -13.19 3.63
C GLN A 74 15.99 -12.02 4.41
N ASN A 75 14.69 -12.07 4.72
CA ASN A 75 13.97 -11.01 5.45
C ASN A 75 14.08 -9.61 4.81
N GLN A 76 14.04 -9.54 3.49
CA GLN A 76 14.19 -8.29 2.73
C GLN A 76 12.89 -7.49 2.55
N PHE A 77 11.77 -7.95 3.10
CA PHE A 77 10.49 -7.23 3.04
C PHE A 77 10.37 -6.12 4.11
N GLY A 78 11.46 -5.67 4.71
CA GLY A 78 11.46 -4.65 5.75
C GLY A 78 12.05 -3.30 5.33
N HIS A 79 11.86 -2.30 6.19
CA HIS A 79 12.54 -1.01 6.16
C HIS A 79 13.38 -0.87 7.45
N GLY A 80 14.70 -1.08 7.35
CA GLY A 80 15.54 -1.18 8.54
C GLY A 80 15.18 -2.43 9.35
N GLU A 81 14.84 -2.25 10.62
CA GLU A 81 14.52 -3.36 11.55
C GLU A 81 13.04 -3.78 11.52
N SER A 82 12.15 -3.01 10.88
CA SER A 82 10.72 -3.30 10.83
C SER A 82 10.31 -4.01 9.54
N ILE A 83 9.44 -5.01 9.65
CA ILE A 83 8.83 -5.66 8.48
C ILE A 83 7.79 -4.75 7.84
N SER A 84 7.65 -4.77 6.51
CA SER A 84 6.52 -4.19 5.80
C SER A 84 5.42 -5.24 5.64
N VAL A 85 4.39 -5.18 6.48
CA VAL A 85 3.23 -6.08 6.40
C VAL A 85 2.55 -6.01 5.02
N ASP A 86 2.53 -4.85 4.37
CA ASP A 86 2.04 -4.68 3.01
C ASP A 86 2.82 -5.53 1.99
N THR A 87 4.16 -5.49 2.08
CA THR A 87 5.05 -6.23 1.19
C THR A 87 4.94 -7.72 1.45
N GLU A 88 4.94 -8.13 2.73
CA GLU A 88 4.71 -9.49 3.18
C GLU A 88 3.38 -10.04 2.62
N ALA A 89 2.27 -9.31 2.80
CA ALA A 89 0.94 -9.73 2.33
C ALA A 89 0.86 -9.83 0.80
N MET A 90 1.44 -8.85 0.08
CA MET A 90 1.47 -8.87 -1.38
C MET A 90 2.32 -10.04 -1.91
N ALA A 91 3.50 -10.28 -1.32
CA ALA A 91 4.35 -11.41 -1.64
C ALA A 91 3.65 -12.75 -1.35
N GLY A 92 2.99 -12.84 -0.19
CA GLY A 92 2.23 -14.00 0.24
C GLY A 92 1.13 -14.37 -0.76
N MET A 93 0.33 -13.39 -1.20
CA MET A 93 -0.70 -13.59 -2.22
C MET A 93 -0.07 -14.00 -3.57
N ALA A 94 1.01 -13.36 -4.00
CA ALA A 94 1.71 -13.71 -5.24
C ALA A 94 2.20 -15.17 -5.23
N LEU A 95 2.87 -15.57 -4.15
CA LEU A 95 3.40 -16.92 -3.95
C LEU A 95 2.29 -17.97 -3.84
N LEU A 96 1.20 -17.64 -3.14
CA LEU A 96 0.02 -18.49 -3.04
C LEU A 96 -0.65 -18.70 -4.41
N CYS A 97 -0.67 -17.65 -5.25
CA CYS A 97 -1.18 -17.75 -6.62
C CYS A 97 -0.30 -18.68 -7.48
N VAL A 98 1.01 -18.41 -7.57
CA VAL A 98 1.88 -19.16 -8.50
C VAL A 98 2.02 -20.63 -8.12
N LYS A 99 1.82 -20.98 -6.84
CA LYS A 99 1.77 -22.37 -6.36
C LYS A 99 0.69 -23.21 -7.05
N ARG A 100 -0.33 -22.59 -7.66
CA ARG A 100 -1.39 -23.30 -8.42
C ARG A 100 -0.89 -23.87 -9.76
N PHE A 101 0.22 -23.36 -10.30
CA PHE A 101 0.82 -23.91 -11.53
C PHE A 101 1.64 -25.17 -11.21
N ASN A 102 1.33 -26.27 -11.89
CA ASN A 102 2.03 -27.55 -11.70
C ASN A 102 3.38 -27.66 -12.43
N ASN A 103 3.89 -26.55 -13.00
CA ASN A 103 5.04 -26.54 -13.90
C ASN A 103 6.35 -26.11 -13.23
N TYR A 104 6.33 -25.77 -11.94
CA TYR A 104 7.54 -25.40 -11.21
C TYR A 104 8.29 -26.64 -10.65
N PRO A 105 9.64 -26.60 -10.58
CA PRO A 105 10.41 -27.67 -9.95
C PRO A 105 9.98 -27.92 -8.50
N ARG A 106 9.99 -29.19 -8.06
CA ARG A 106 9.56 -29.59 -6.70
C ARG A 106 10.29 -28.84 -5.59
N GLU A 107 11.57 -28.56 -5.79
CA GLU A 107 12.39 -27.77 -4.88
C GLU A 107 11.83 -26.34 -4.73
N LEU A 108 11.64 -25.62 -5.82
CA LEU A 108 11.04 -24.27 -5.80
C LEU A 108 9.65 -24.28 -5.13
N VAL A 109 8.82 -25.28 -5.42
CA VAL A 109 7.50 -25.44 -4.77
C VAL A 109 7.63 -25.64 -3.25
N SER A 110 8.66 -26.35 -2.78
CA SER A 110 8.95 -26.51 -1.35
C SER A 110 9.32 -25.17 -0.70
N HIS A 111 10.20 -24.39 -1.35
CA HIS A 111 10.58 -23.06 -0.87
C HIS A 111 9.38 -22.10 -0.86
N ILE A 112 8.56 -22.08 -1.92
CA ILE A 112 7.31 -21.30 -1.95
C ILE A 112 6.41 -21.63 -0.75
N LYS A 113 6.23 -22.92 -0.42
CA LYS A 113 5.42 -23.32 0.73
C LYS A 113 6.00 -22.84 2.06
N LYS A 114 7.33 -22.88 2.21
CA LYS A 114 8.03 -22.37 3.40
C LYS A 114 7.89 -20.86 3.52
N SER A 115 8.11 -20.12 2.44
CA SER A 115 7.94 -18.66 2.38
C SER A 115 6.50 -18.26 2.75
N VAL A 116 5.48 -18.88 2.15
CA VAL A 116 4.07 -18.59 2.49
C VAL A 116 3.77 -18.82 3.98
N LYS A 117 4.35 -19.86 4.59
CA LYS A 117 4.22 -20.11 6.03
C LYS A 117 4.93 -19.01 6.85
N SER A 118 6.17 -18.68 6.49
CA SER A 118 6.96 -17.64 7.16
C SER A 118 6.26 -16.28 7.13
N ILE A 119 5.81 -15.84 5.95
CA ILE A 119 5.02 -14.63 5.74
C ILE A 119 3.79 -14.60 6.65
N LYS A 120 3.04 -15.71 6.71
CA LYS A 120 1.87 -15.83 7.60
C LYS A 120 2.26 -15.64 9.06
N ASP A 121 3.31 -16.32 9.51
CA ASP A 121 3.75 -16.28 10.90
C ASP A 121 4.24 -14.86 11.28
N LYS A 122 4.95 -14.15 10.38
CA LYS A 122 5.35 -12.75 10.55
C LYS A 122 4.17 -11.78 10.62
N ILE A 123 3.20 -11.92 9.72
CA ILE A 123 2.00 -11.06 9.70
C ILE A 123 1.20 -11.26 11.00
N VAL A 124 0.97 -12.50 11.43
CA VAL A 124 0.25 -12.77 12.69
C VAL A 124 1.02 -12.21 13.89
N ALA A 125 2.35 -12.33 13.90
CA ALA A 125 3.20 -11.77 14.96
C ALA A 125 3.21 -10.23 14.99
N SER A 126 2.82 -9.57 13.90
CA SER A 126 2.72 -8.10 13.83
C SER A 126 1.41 -7.53 14.39
N GLN A 127 0.52 -8.37 14.94
CA GLN A 127 -0.73 -7.89 15.53
C GLN A 127 -0.46 -7.04 16.77
N ASN A 128 -0.88 -5.77 16.76
CA ASN A 128 -0.74 -4.86 17.89
C ASN A 128 -1.87 -5.02 18.92
N THR A 129 -1.84 -4.22 19.98
CA THR A 129 -2.82 -4.24 21.07
C THR A 129 -4.22 -3.86 20.63
N GLU A 130 -4.32 -3.05 19.57
CA GLU A 130 -5.56 -2.60 18.94
C GLU A 130 -6.13 -3.67 17.98
N GLY A 131 -5.39 -4.74 17.72
CA GLY A 131 -5.79 -5.83 16.83
C GLY A 131 -5.40 -5.64 15.36
N GLU A 132 -4.76 -4.52 15.01
CA GLU A 132 -4.27 -4.22 13.67
C GLU A 132 -3.03 -5.07 13.34
N LEU A 133 -2.86 -5.42 12.07
CA LEU A 133 -1.72 -6.18 11.58
C LEU A 133 -0.68 -5.21 11.01
N GLY A 134 0.37 -4.93 11.78
CA GLY A 134 1.31 -3.85 11.52
C GLY A 134 0.73 -2.50 11.96
N ASN A 135 -0.16 -1.95 11.14
CA ASN A 135 -0.94 -0.75 11.45
C ASN A 135 -2.32 -0.81 10.74
N LEU A 136 -3.20 0.14 11.05
CA LEU A 136 -4.53 0.25 10.45
C LEU A 136 -4.56 0.13 8.91
N TYR A 137 -3.59 0.72 8.22
CA TYR A 137 -3.54 0.80 6.76
C TYR A 137 -2.89 -0.41 6.08
N SER A 138 -2.02 -1.14 6.77
CA SER A 138 -1.49 -2.44 6.29
C SER A 138 -2.47 -3.59 6.52
N THR A 139 -3.36 -3.44 7.51
CA THR A 139 -4.32 -4.47 7.95
C THR A 139 -5.21 -5.01 6.82
N PRO A 140 -5.75 -4.20 5.88
CA PRO A 140 -6.58 -4.71 4.79
C PRO A 140 -5.89 -5.77 3.94
N LEU A 141 -4.65 -5.52 3.49
CA LEU A 141 -3.90 -6.47 2.66
C LEU A 141 -3.53 -7.73 3.45
N ALA A 142 -3.18 -7.57 4.73
CA ALA A 142 -2.90 -8.68 5.62
C ALA A 142 -4.12 -9.61 5.77
N VAL A 143 -5.31 -9.04 6.00
CA VAL A 143 -6.56 -9.81 6.10
C VAL A 143 -6.90 -10.49 4.78
N GLN A 144 -6.70 -9.84 3.62
CA GLN A 144 -6.88 -10.48 2.32
C GLN A 144 -5.99 -11.73 2.17
N PHE A 145 -4.71 -11.63 2.52
CA PHE A 145 -3.78 -12.75 2.45
C PHE A 145 -4.16 -13.88 3.42
N LEU A 146 -4.42 -13.57 4.69
CA LEU A 146 -4.78 -14.55 5.72
C LEU A 146 -6.09 -15.27 5.37
N SER A 147 -7.08 -14.55 4.87
CA SER A 147 -8.36 -15.10 4.43
C SER A 147 -8.17 -16.08 3.27
N ALA A 148 -7.29 -15.76 2.31
CA ALA A 148 -7.01 -16.61 1.16
C ALA A 148 -6.25 -17.91 1.52
N LEU A 149 -5.58 -17.97 2.68
CA LEU A 149 -4.97 -19.21 3.17
C LEU A 149 -5.99 -20.23 3.69
N GLY A 150 -7.21 -19.79 4.05
CA GLY A 150 -8.28 -20.67 4.55
C GLY A 150 -7.98 -21.33 5.91
N SER A 151 -7.01 -20.83 6.67
CA SER A 151 -6.58 -21.41 7.95
C SER A 151 -7.57 -21.07 9.07
N ARG A 152 -8.16 -22.09 9.70
CA ARG A 152 -9.03 -21.89 10.88
C ARG A 152 -8.27 -21.49 12.15
N LYS A 153 -6.94 -21.65 12.18
CA LYS A 153 -6.11 -21.41 13.37
C LYS A 153 -5.96 -19.92 13.67
N ASP A 154 -6.07 -19.08 12.66
CA ASP A 154 -5.82 -17.65 12.75
C ASP A 154 -7.15 -16.84 12.82
N LYS A 155 -8.26 -17.51 13.19
CA LYS A 155 -9.60 -16.92 13.27
C LYS A 155 -9.68 -15.77 14.26
N ASP A 156 -9.10 -15.93 15.45
CA ASP A 156 -9.12 -14.87 16.48
C ASP A 156 -8.36 -13.62 16.00
N THR A 157 -7.16 -13.82 15.43
CA THR A 157 -6.36 -12.77 14.81
C THR A 157 -7.14 -12.02 13.73
N CYS A 158 -7.78 -12.73 12.80
CA CYS A 158 -8.58 -12.10 11.74
C CYS A 158 -9.81 -11.37 12.30
N SER A 159 -10.49 -11.91 13.30
CA SER A 159 -11.66 -11.25 13.92
C SER A 159 -11.28 -9.93 14.58
N LYS A 160 -10.16 -9.89 15.31
CA LYS A 160 -9.63 -8.65 15.92
C LYS A 160 -9.24 -7.62 14.86
N ALA A 161 -8.55 -8.05 13.81
CA ALA A 161 -8.16 -7.19 12.70
C ALA A 161 -9.38 -6.63 11.95
N ILE A 162 -10.43 -7.42 11.73
CA ILE A 162 -11.66 -6.93 11.10
C ILE A 162 -12.39 -5.94 12.02
N ALA A 163 -12.39 -6.17 13.34
CA ALA A 163 -12.98 -5.25 14.29
C ALA A 163 -12.26 -3.89 14.27
N SER A 164 -10.92 -3.87 14.29
CA SER A 164 -10.16 -2.61 14.22
C SER A 164 -10.38 -1.86 12.90
N LEU A 165 -10.49 -2.57 11.77
CA LEU A 165 -10.86 -1.97 10.49
C LEU A 165 -12.24 -1.29 10.54
N ILE A 166 -13.24 -1.95 11.13
CA ILE A 166 -14.59 -1.40 11.27
C ILE A 166 -14.57 -0.15 12.15
N ASP A 167 -13.81 -0.13 13.23
CA ASP A 167 -13.72 1.03 14.11
C ASP A 167 -12.99 2.19 13.42
N GLY A 168 -11.86 1.93 12.74
CA GLY A 168 -11.18 2.94 11.92
C GLY A 168 -12.06 3.52 10.80
N MET A 169 -12.96 2.72 10.21
CA MET A 169 -13.96 3.22 9.26
C MET A 169 -14.96 4.18 9.91
N LYS A 170 -15.50 3.83 11.09
CA LYS A 170 -16.45 4.70 11.82
C LYS A 170 -15.80 6.03 12.22
N GLU A 171 -14.50 6.01 12.49
CA GLU A 171 -13.69 7.18 12.82
C GLU A 171 -13.25 7.99 11.60
N GLY A 172 -13.58 7.55 10.37
CA GLY A 172 -13.26 8.28 9.14
C GLY A 172 -11.80 8.15 8.69
N GLN A 173 -11.05 7.16 9.18
CA GLN A 173 -9.63 6.98 8.86
C GLN A 173 -9.39 6.56 7.39
N PHE A 174 -10.39 5.97 6.72
CA PHE A 174 -10.29 5.51 5.33
C PHE A 174 -10.76 6.55 4.30
N SER A 175 -10.33 7.80 4.44
CA SER A 175 -10.64 8.87 3.47
C SER A 175 -9.85 8.77 2.16
N ASN A 176 -8.66 8.15 2.19
CA ASN A 176 -7.84 7.93 1.01
C ASN A 176 -8.49 6.88 0.08
N PRO A 177 -8.82 7.21 -1.20
CA PRO A 177 -9.50 6.28 -2.09
C PRO A 177 -8.74 4.98 -2.36
N MET A 178 -7.41 5.02 -2.37
CA MET A 178 -6.59 3.82 -2.57
C MET A 178 -6.63 2.90 -1.35
N MET A 179 -6.59 3.46 -0.14
CA MET A 179 -6.80 2.69 1.10
C MET A 179 -8.18 2.04 1.14
N MET A 180 -9.22 2.79 0.78
CA MET A 180 -10.58 2.25 0.67
C MET A 180 -10.63 1.11 -0.36
N SER A 181 -9.94 1.22 -1.49
CA SER A 181 -9.90 0.16 -2.51
C SER A 181 -9.20 -1.14 -2.04
N GLN A 182 -8.30 -1.05 -1.06
CA GLN A 182 -7.67 -2.22 -0.43
C GLN A 182 -8.54 -2.82 0.67
N LEU A 183 -9.34 -1.99 1.35
CA LEU A 183 -10.29 -2.40 2.38
C LEU A 183 -11.53 -3.08 1.79
N MET A 184 -12.09 -2.56 0.71
CA MET A 184 -13.34 -3.04 0.14
C MET A 184 -13.37 -4.55 -0.11
N PRO A 185 -12.36 -5.20 -0.72
CA PRO A 185 -12.35 -6.66 -0.86
C PRO A 185 -12.58 -7.39 0.47
N VAL A 186 -11.95 -6.94 1.56
CA VAL A 186 -12.10 -7.55 2.90
C VAL A 186 -13.54 -7.51 3.37
N LEU A 187 -14.22 -6.37 3.20
CA LEU A 187 -15.62 -6.19 3.60
C LEU A 187 -16.59 -7.11 2.84
N PHE A 188 -16.22 -7.51 1.62
CA PHE A 188 -16.98 -8.44 0.80
C PHE A 188 -16.46 -9.89 0.91
N HIS A 189 -15.58 -10.18 1.88
CA HIS A 189 -14.94 -11.49 2.06
C HIS A 189 -14.18 -11.97 0.81
N LYS A 190 -13.50 -11.03 0.15
CA LYS A 190 -12.69 -11.24 -1.06
C LYS A 190 -11.24 -10.82 -0.84
N SER A 191 -10.40 -11.27 -1.76
CA SER A 191 -8.98 -10.96 -1.88
C SER A 191 -8.62 -10.70 -3.34
N TYR A 192 -7.42 -10.18 -3.59
CA TYR A 192 -6.89 -10.07 -4.95
C TYR A 192 -6.74 -11.42 -5.68
N LEU A 193 -6.76 -12.55 -4.96
CA LEU A 193 -6.75 -13.88 -5.58
C LEU A 193 -8.09 -14.28 -6.17
N ASP A 194 -9.18 -13.67 -5.72
CA ASP A 194 -10.53 -13.89 -6.27
C ASP A 194 -10.70 -13.23 -7.65
N VAL A 195 -9.83 -12.29 -8.01
CA VAL A 195 -9.80 -11.65 -9.33
C VAL A 195 -9.50 -12.64 -10.46
N ALA A 196 -8.91 -13.80 -10.14
CA ALA A 196 -8.69 -14.85 -11.14
C ALA A 196 -10.03 -15.40 -11.69
N ASN A 197 -11.06 -15.47 -10.84
CA ASN A 197 -12.34 -16.15 -11.08
C ASN A 197 -13.52 -15.20 -10.89
N VAL A 198 -13.50 -14.05 -11.57
CA VAL A 198 -14.60 -13.09 -11.52
C VAL A 198 -15.82 -13.66 -12.27
N ASP A 199 -16.94 -13.74 -11.57
CA ASP A 199 -18.25 -14.08 -12.16
C ASP A 199 -18.91 -12.81 -12.71
N CYS A 200 -18.69 -12.56 -14.00
CA CYS A 200 -19.20 -11.37 -14.67
C CYS A 200 -20.71 -11.37 -14.85
N GLU A 201 -21.33 -12.55 -14.99
CA GLU A 201 -22.79 -12.63 -15.14
C GLU A 201 -23.47 -12.21 -13.84
N SER A 202 -22.97 -12.66 -12.69
CA SER A 202 -23.50 -12.27 -11.38
C SER A 202 -23.34 -10.76 -11.12
N ILE A 203 -22.20 -10.17 -11.49
CA ILE A 203 -21.94 -8.73 -11.32
C ILE A 203 -22.89 -7.88 -12.18
N ILE A 204 -23.10 -8.27 -13.45
CA ILE A 204 -23.97 -7.53 -14.37
C ILE A 204 -25.43 -7.62 -13.93
N ASN A 205 -25.86 -8.80 -13.45
CA ASN A 205 -27.24 -9.06 -13.05
C ASN A 205 -27.60 -8.49 -11.67
N ASN A 206 -26.60 -8.27 -10.79
CA ASN A 206 -26.80 -7.72 -9.45
C ASN A 206 -25.86 -6.51 -9.23
N PRO A 207 -26.10 -5.38 -9.92
CA PRO A 207 -25.29 -4.19 -9.70
C PRO A 207 -25.45 -3.73 -8.25
N LEU A 208 -24.34 -3.37 -7.61
CA LEU A 208 -24.37 -2.72 -6.30
C LEU A 208 -25.19 -1.43 -6.42
N LEU A 209 -26.32 -1.39 -5.70
CA LEU A 209 -27.10 -0.17 -5.55
C LEU A 209 -26.24 0.83 -4.77
N ILE A 210 -25.72 1.84 -5.45
CA ILE A 210 -25.09 2.98 -4.79
C ILE A 210 -26.26 3.73 -4.12
N PRO A 211 -26.35 3.73 -2.77
CA PRO A 211 -27.37 4.52 -2.11
C PRO A 211 -27.21 5.97 -2.54
N SER A 212 -28.33 6.70 -2.69
CA SER A 212 -28.30 8.14 -2.93
C SER A 212 -27.32 8.77 -1.94
N VAL A 213 -26.26 9.39 -2.47
CA VAL A 213 -25.23 10.03 -1.65
C VAL A 213 -25.99 10.99 -0.74
N PRO A 214 -26.01 10.79 0.60
CA PRO A 214 -26.49 11.82 1.49
C PRO A 214 -25.70 13.07 1.12
N THR A 215 -26.35 14.22 0.97
CA THR A 215 -25.65 15.48 0.74
C THR A 215 -24.51 15.55 1.74
N LEU A 216 -23.28 15.32 1.28
CA LEU A 216 -22.11 15.47 2.10
C LEU A 216 -22.15 16.95 2.43
N HIS A 217 -22.46 17.27 3.68
CA HIS A 217 -22.20 18.62 4.16
C HIS A 217 -20.73 18.86 3.84
N ASP A 218 -20.46 19.86 3.00
CA ASP A 218 -19.09 20.26 2.72
C ASP A 218 -18.38 20.30 4.06
N ILE A 219 -17.23 19.63 4.14
CA ILE A 219 -16.37 19.76 5.31
C ILE A 219 -16.01 21.24 5.32
N VAL A 220 -16.76 22.03 6.09
CA VAL A 220 -16.50 23.45 6.27
C VAL A 220 -15.12 23.48 6.92
N VAL A 221 -14.13 23.86 6.11
CA VAL A 221 -12.84 24.28 6.60
C VAL A 221 -13.14 25.29 7.70
N GLY A 222 -12.69 24.99 8.93
CA GLY A 222 -13.22 25.65 10.12
C GLY A 222 -13.01 27.16 10.06
N GLU A 223 -13.91 27.93 10.69
CA GLU A 223 -13.72 29.38 10.89
C GLU A 223 -12.53 29.67 11.82
N GLU A 224 -12.12 28.69 12.62
CA GLU A 224 -10.97 28.77 13.54
C GLU A 224 -9.66 28.49 12.81
N PHE A 225 -8.60 29.20 13.18
CA PHE A 225 -7.24 28.99 12.69
C PHE A 225 -6.42 28.16 13.68
N ILE A 226 -5.52 27.33 13.13
CA ILE A 226 -4.57 26.52 13.87
C ILE A 226 -3.14 26.91 13.48
N HIS A 227 -2.20 26.71 14.39
CA HIS A 227 -0.79 27.01 14.27
C HIS A 227 0.00 25.71 14.26
N VAL A 228 0.57 25.37 13.11
CA VAL A 228 1.40 24.18 12.93
C VAL A 228 2.84 24.60 12.75
N ARG A 229 3.75 24.02 13.53
CA ARG A 229 5.18 24.25 13.35
C ARG A 229 5.71 23.29 12.28
N LEU A 230 6.24 23.84 11.18
CA LEU A 230 6.84 23.06 10.10
C LEU A 230 8.36 23.14 10.16
N VAL A 231 9.00 21.98 10.30
CA VAL A 231 10.46 21.84 10.38
C VAL A 231 10.95 21.02 9.19
N VAL A 232 12.00 21.50 8.51
CA VAL A 232 12.74 20.68 7.54
C VAL A 232 14.07 20.27 8.18
N GLU A 233 14.16 19.01 8.56
CA GLU A 233 15.32 18.51 9.29
C GLU A 233 16.58 18.55 8.41
N GLY A 234 17.71 18.96 9.02
CA GLY A 234 18.97 19.14 8.30
C GLY A 234 19.01 20.41 7.44
N GLN A 235 17.97 21.24 7.47
CA GLN A 235 17.91 22.51 6.75
C GLN A 235 17.52 23.66 7.68
N ASN A 236 17.80 24.90 7.26
CA ASN A 236 17.46 26.10 8.03
C ASN A 236 16.01 26.55 7.75
N PHE A 237 15.05 25.67 8.08
CA PHE A 237 13.63 25.95 7.99
C PHE A 237 12.88 25.40 9.22
N ASN A 238 12.39 26.31 10.06
CA ASN A 238 11.57 26.03 11.23
C ASN A 238 10.63 27.22 11.41
N GLU A 239 9.41 27.09 10.92
CA GLU A 239 8.46 28.20 10.84
C GLU A 239 7.10 27.77 11.37
N MET A 240 6.43 28.70 12.06
CA MET A 240 5.03 28.54 12.42
C MET A 240 4.17 28.95 11.23
N ILE A 241 3.25 28.08 10.83
CA ILE A 241 2.34 28.27 9.71
C ILE A 241 0.91 28.30 10.27
N GLU A 242 0.21 29.41 10.03
CA GLU A 242 -1.19 29.59 10.39
C GLU A 242 -2.07 29.16 9.21
N VAL A 243 -3.01 28.26 9.47
CA VAL A 243 -3.98 27.76 8.47
C VAL A 243 -5.34 27.55 9.13
N PRO A 244 -6.45 27.55 8.36
CA PRO A 244 -7.74 27.16 8.91
C PRO A 244 -7.72 25.74 9.47
N SER A 245 -8.54 25.50 10.50
CA SER A 245 -8.71 24.19 11.11
C SER A 245 -9.17 23.15 10.08
N ARG A 246 -8.68 21.92 10.24
CA ARG A 246 -8.86 20.76 9.34
C ARG A 246 -8.15 20.85 7.99
N SER A 247 -7.27 21.84 7.79
CA SER A 247 -6.37 21.88 6.64
C SER A 247 -5.49 20.63 6.57
N SER A 248 -5.26 20.13 5.35
CA SER A 248 -4.32 19.02 5.16
C SER A 248 -2.87 19.49 5.32
N LEU A 249 -1.95 18.57 5.56
CA LEU A 249 -0.51 18.87 5.51
C LEU A 249 -0.11 19.47 4.15
N LEU A 250 -0.72 19.05 3.05
CA LEU A 250 -0.52 19.63 1.73
C LEU A 250 -0.92 21.10 1.68
N ASP A 251 -2.00 21.49 2.35
CA ASP A 251 -2.42 22.90 2.43
C ASP A 251 -1.43 23.72 3.26
N ILE A 252 -0.89 23.15 4.33
CA ILE A 252 0.18 23.76 5.13
C ILE A 252 1.44 23.96 4.29
N LEU A 253 1.86 22.95 3.50
CA LEU A 253 3.02 23.07 2.60
C LEU A 253 2.79 24.15 1.53
N LYS A 254 1.58 24.21 0.94
CA LYS A 254 1.20 25.28 -0.02
C LYS A 254 1.23 26.67 0.63
N THR A 255 0.74 26.79 1.85
CA THR A 255 0.74 28.06 2.60
C THR A 255 2.18 28.49 2.93
N ALA A 256 3.01 27.57 3.42
CA ALA A 256 4.42 27.81 3.66
C ALA A 256 5.15 28.27 2.38
N GLN A 257 4.91 27.63 1.23
CA GLN A 257 5.53 28.02 -0.04
C GLN A 257 5.11 29.41 -0.52
N LYS A 258 3.87 29.82 -0.23
CA LYS A 258 3.37 31.17 -0.58
C LYS A 258 3.93 32.25 0.35
N GLN A 259 4.04 31.96 1.65
CA GLN A 259 4.35 32.97 2.67
C GLN A 259 5.85 33.05 3.02
N LYS A 260 6.59 31.95 2.89
CA LYS A 260 7.98 31.83 3.34
C LYS A 260 8.90 31.64 2.14
N SER A 261 9.68 32.67 1.80
CA SER A 261 10.57 32.66 0.63
C SER A 261 11.65 31.57 0.66
N LYS A 262 11.95 31.01 1.83
CA LYS A 262 12.91 29.92 2.02
C LYS A 262 12.29 28.52 1.90
N PHE A 263 10.99 28.43 1.63
CA PHE A 263 10.28 27.16 1.49
C PHE A 263 9.86 26.90 0.04
N SER A 264 10.16 25.71 -0.45
CA SER A 264 9.59 25.18 -1.69
C SER A 264 9.45 23.68 -1.60
N PHE A 265 8.47 23.13 -2.30
CA PHE A 265 8.28 21.69 -2.40
C PHE A 265 7.71 21.28 -3.76
N GLU A 266 7.96 20.03 -4.14
CA GLU A 266 7.40 19.43 -5.35
C GLU A 266 6.78 18.09 -5.01
N THR A 267 5.74 17.73 -5.76
CA THR A 267 5.04 16.46 -5.61
C THR A 267 4.91 15.74 -6.94
N LYS A 268 4.76 14.42 -6.86
CA LYS A 268 4.39 13.56 -7.98
C LYS A 268 3.06 12.89 -7.68
N ASN A 269 2.15 12.89 -8.66
CA ASN A 269 0.88 12.17 -8.53
C ASN A 269 1.11 10.65 -8.50
N THR A 270 0.48 9.98 -7.54
CA THR A 270 0.46 8.53 -7.40
C THR A 270 -0.97 8.03 -7.19
N LEU A 271 -1.18 6.71 -7.18
CA LEU A 271 -2.47 6.13 -6.83
C LEU A 271 -2.90 6.48 -5.40
N TYR A 272 -1.95 6.75 -4.51
CA TYR A 272 -2.20 7.11 -3.11
C TYR A 272 -2.33 8.62 -2.90
N GLY A 273 -2.28 9.43 -3.97
CA GLY A 273 -2.28 10.89 -3.88
C GLY A 273 -0.91 11.51 -4.16
N PRO A 274 -0.74 12.82 -3.89
CA PRO A 274 0.50 13.55 -4.14
C PRO A 274 1.61 13.09 -3.20
N TYR A 275 2.65 12.50 -3.78
CA TYR A 275 3.84 12.05 -3.07
C TYR A 275 4.91 13.15 -3.07
N LEU A 276 5.40 13.52 -1.89
CA LEU A 276 6.43 14.54 -1.72
C LEU A 276 7.78 14.04 -2.25
N THR A 277 8.32 14.70 -3.27
CA THR A 277 9.58 14.29 -3.93
C THR A 277 10.74 15.23 -3.66
N THR A 278 10.45 16.51 -3.47
CA THR A 278 11.47 17.57 -3.35
C THR A 278 11.06 18.53 -2.25
N VAL A 279 11.99 18.90 -1.38
CA VAL A 279 11.84 20.01 -0.42
C VAL A 279 13.08 20.89 -0.52
N ASN A 280 12.90 22.19 -0.75
CA ASN A 280 13.97 23.18 -0.88
C ASN A 280 15.06 22.76 -1.89
N ASN A 281 14.64 22.31 -3.07
CA ASN A 281 15.49 21.81 -4.15
C ASN A 281 16.28 20.53 -3.83
N VAL A 282 15.98 19.86 -2.71
CA VAL A 282 16.58 18.56 -2.35
C VAL A 282 15.58 17.45 -2.66
N GLY A 283 15.91 16.64 -3.67
CA GLY A 283 15.10 15.50 -4.11
C GLY A 283 15.40 14.24 -3.30
N GLY A 284 14.38 13.46 -2.99
CA GLY A 284 14.54 12.17 -2.31
C GLY A 284 13.25 11.60 -1.72
N TYR A 285 13.42 10.63 -0.81
CA TYR A 285 12.32 10.14 0.01
C TYR A 285 12.20 11.03 1.25
N TRP A 286 11.07 11.69 1.41
CA TRP A 286 10.79 12.56 2.55
C TRP A 286 9.89 11.85 3.54
N GLN A 287 10.45 11.46 4.68
CA GLN A 287 9.70 10.95 5.82
C GLN A 287 8.89 12.09 6.43
N LEU A 288 7.62 11.81 6.72
CA LEU A 288 6.71 12.74 7.39
C LEU A 288 6.60 12.28 8.85
N LEU A 289 6.95 13.17 9.78
CA LEU A 289 6.95 12.86 11.20
C LEU A 289 6.19 13.94 11.97
N LYS A 290 5.67 13.58 13.14
CA LYS A 290 5.28 14.52 14.19
C LYS A 290 6.20 14.41 15.39
N GLU A 291 6.39 15.50 16.13
CA GLU A 291 7.15 15.44 17.39
C GLU A 291 6.56 14.39 18.37
N PRO A 292 7.40 13.69 19.15
CA PRO A 292 8.85 13.85 19.25
C PRO A 292 9.68 13.07 18.21
N ASN A 293 9.09 12.25 17.34
CA ASN A 293 9.71 11.53 16.19
C ASN A 293 8.78 10.40 15.67
N ILE A 294 7.47 10.62 15.69
CA ILE A 294 6.47 9.61 15.34
C ILE A 294 6.19 9.71 13.84
N SER A 295 6.39 8.62 13.11
CA SER A 295 6.07 8.58 11.67
C SER A 295 4.57 8.74 11.45
N LEU A 296 4.20 9.60 10.51
CA LEU A 296 2.81 9.72 10.09
C LEU A 296 2.40 8.47 9.32
N LEU A 297 1.17 8.02 9.56
CA LEU A 297 0.58 6.89 8.85
C LEU A 297 -0.15 7.31 7.55
N GLN A 298 -0.22 8.60 7.28
CA GLN A 298 -0.97 9.20 6.18
C GLN A 298 -0.07 10.12 5.34
N GLY A 299 -0.41 10.26 4.06
CA GLY A 299 0.27 11.17 3.15
C GLY A 299 -0.11 12.64 3.36
N ILE A 300 0.61 13.53 2.68
CA ILE A 300 0.42 14.99 2.85
C ILE A 300 -1.00 15.46 2.50
N SER A 301 -1.73 14.79 1.60
CA SER A 301 -3.11 15.17 1.25
C SER A 301 -4.16 14.72 2.28
N ASP A 302 -3.82 13.74 3.11
CA ASP A 302 -4.78 13.04 3.96
C ASP A 302 -4.59 13.39 5.43
N TYR A 303 -3.34 13.55 5.87
CA TYR A 303 -3.03 13.95 7.24
C TYR A 303 -3.52 15.38 7.50
N ARG A 304 -4.23 15.57 8.61
CA ARG A 304 -4.75 16.86 9.09
C ARG A 304 -4.20 17.10 10.48
N PRO A 305 -3.15 17.94 10.62
CA PRO A 305 -2.58 18.24 11.94
C PRO A 305 -3.56 18.98 12.85
N GLU A 306 -3.43 18.78 14.15
CA GLU A 306 -4.10 19.56 15.19
C GLU A 306 -3.33 20.87 15.52
N ASP A 307 -3.98 21.76 16.25
CA ASP A 307 -3.35 23.01 16.70
C ASP A 307 -2.15 22.74 17.63
N GLY A 308 -1.06 23.46 17.39
CA GLY A 308 0.18 23.30 18.15
C GLY A 308 1.05 22.11 17.75
N GLU A 309 0.64 21.28 16.77
CA GLU A 309 1.48 20.18 16.29
C GLU A 309 2.78 20.69 15.63
N THR A 310 3.87 19.94 15.84
CA THR A 310 5.11 20.09 15.08
C THR A 310 5.25 18.97 14.06
N ILE A 311 5.28 19.33 12.78
CA ILE A 311 5.51 18.42 11.66
C ILE A 311 6.96 18.57 11.18
N ILE A 312 7.64 17.44 11.05
CA ILE A 312 9.03 17.35 10.63
C ILE A 312 9.10 16.64 9.28
N LEU A 313 9.71 17.29 8.29
CA LEU A 313 10.10 16.70 7.01
C LEU A 313 11.56 16.27 7.12
N ARG A 314 11.80 14.96 7.13
CA ARG A 314 13.15 14.37 7.22
C ARG A 314 13.50 13.69 5.91
N LEU A 315 14.68 13.98 5.37
CA LEU A 315 15.20 13.25 4.22
C LEU A 315 15.61 11.84 4.67
N GLY A 316 14.91 10.83 4.16
CA GLY A 316 15.20 9.42 4.44
C GLY A 316 16.33 8.87 3.58
N SER A 317 17.01 7.84 4.08
CA SER A 317 17.95 7.00 3.33
C SER A 317 17.40 5.58 3.20
N PHE A 318 17.67 4.92 2.06
CA PHE A 318 17.36 3.51 1.79
C PHE A 318 18.63 2.67 1.86
#